data_AF-A0A923V787-F1
#
_entry.id   AF-A0A923V787-F1
#
_cell.length_a   1.000
_cell.length_b   1.000
_cell.length_c   1.000
_cell.angle_alpha   90.00
_cell.angle_beta   90.00
_cell.angle_gamma   90.00
#
_symmetry.space_group_name_H-M   'P 1'
#
loop_
_entity.id
_entity.type
_entity.pdbx_description
1 polymer ?
#
loop_
_entity_poly.entity_id
_entity_poly.type
_entity_poly.pdbx_seq_one_letter_code
_entity_poly.pdbx_strand_id
1 'polypeptide(L)'
;MKQILLLSIYFFSMNAFSATAVPALAVPTDTEVKKTYLEDIFIWRMSDELKLSTHDERQFTDIQKNLNKKKSELNKQIQEITLQIAEEGKKSANKLDATLVKYRKLLTQYNQLSTNEFDSIKKLLGAKKFAQYLNIKSELNNKVKSLLVGEKDKKESVPSNLPPPKIIIEKNEIN
;
A
#
# COMPACT_ATOMS: atom_id res chain seq x y z
N MET A 1 3.27 29.64 19.95
CA MET A 1 2.22 28.69 19.53
C MET A 1 2.75 27.89 18.34
N LYS A 2 3.74 27.02 18.53
CA LYS A 2 3.60 25.55 18.68
C LYS A 2 2.66 24.90 17.65
N GLN A 3 3.30 24.49 16.54
CA GLN A 3 3.01 23.32 15.70
C GLN A 3 1.54 22.98 15.43
N ILE A 4 0.99 23.56 14.35
CA ILE A 4 -0.11 22.96 13.58
C ILE A 4 0.47 22.66 12.20
N LEU A 5 1.29 21.62 12.13
CA LEU A 5 1.83 21.06 10.90
C LEU A 5 2.01 19.57 11.18
N LEU A 6 1.48 18.71 10.29
CA LEU A 6 1.37 17.23 10.38
C LEU A 6 -0.01 16.68 10.78
N LEU A 7 -1.06 17.16 10.13
CA LEU A 7 -2.31 16.39 9.95
C LEU A 7 -2.53 16.03 8.48
N SER A 8 -1.44 15.82 7.72
CA SER A 8 -1.48 14.99 6.51
C SER A 8 -1.55 13.53 6.97
N ILE A 9 -2.74 13.10 7.37
CA ILE A 9 -3.02 11.73 7.77
C ILE A 9 -2.62 10.84 6.60
N TYR A 10 -1.53 10.12 6.82
CA TYR A 10 -1.05 9.00 6.03
C TYR A 10 -2.16 7.94 5.94
N PHE A 11 -3.13 8.15 5.03
CA PHE A 11 -4.05 7.11 4.57
C PHE A 11 -3.40 6.19 3.52
N PHE A 12 -2.08 6.28 3.36
CA PHE A 12 -1.35 5.65 2.25
C PHE A 12 -0.76 4.28 2.56
N SER A 13 -0.98 3.69 3.74
CA SER A 13 -0.21 2.50 4.13
C SER A 13 -1.00 1.20 4.29
N MET A 14 -1.66 0.78 3.22
CA MET A 14 -1.62 -0.62 2.76
C MET A 14 -1.40 -0.63 1.24
N ASN A 15 -0.31 -0.02 0.77
CA ASN A 15 0.20 -0.24 -0.59
C ASN A 15 1.68 -0.62 -0.52
N ALA A 16 2.02 -1.55 0.37
CA ALA A 16 3.32 -2.21 0.40
C ALA A 16 3.14 -3.72 0.17
N PHE A 17 2.51 -4.06 -0.95
CA PHE A 17 2.71 -5.34 -1.61
C PHE A 17 2.77 -5.12 -3.13
N SER A 18 3.60 -4.19 -3.56
CA SER A 18 4.16 -4.23 -4.90
C SER A 18 5.44 -5.03 -4.80
N ALA A 19 5.30 -6.36 -4.85
CA ALA A 19 6.41 -7.23 -5.17
C ALA A 19 6.90 -6.85 -6.57
N THR A 20 8.04 -6.18 -6.67
CA THR A 20 8.82 -6.14 -7.89
C THR A 20 9.34 -7.55 -8.14
N ALA A 21 8.61 -8.35 -8.90
CA ALA A 21 9.08 -9.60 -9.43
C ALA A 21 8.52 -9.80 -10.85
N VAL A 22 9.44 -9.68 -11.81
CA VAL A 22 9.59 -10.38 -13.09
C VAL A 22 8.32 -11.00 -13.71
N PRO A 23 8.02 -10.76 -15.00
CA PRO A 23 6.88 -11.36 -15.66
C PRO A 23 7.14 -12.85 -15.88
N ALA A 24 6.48 -13.71 -15.11
CA ALA A 24 6.42 -15.13 -15.38
C ALA A 24 5.05 -15.70 -14.99
N LEU A 25 4.30 -16.05 -16.02
CA LEU A 25 3.25 -17.07 -16.14
C LEU A 25 2.22 -17.26 -15.01
N ALA A 26 0.97 -17.25 -15.46
CA ALA A 26 -0.24 -17.69 -14.76
C ALA A 26 -0.08 -19.05 -14.06
N VAL A 27 0.11 -18.99 -12.75
CA VAL A 27 -0.20 -20.03 -11.77
C VAL A 27 -0.96 -19.29 -10.66
N PRO A 28 -2.07 -19.82 -10.10
CA PRO A 28 -2.65 -19.23 -8.89
C PRO A 28 -1.65 -19.47 -7.75
N THR A 29 -0.74 -18.52 -7.61
CA THR A 29 0.36 -18.58 -6.67
C THR A 29 -0.19 -18.32 -5.27
N ASP A 30 0.32 -19.07 -4.29
CA ASP A 30 0.23 -18.95 -2.82
C ASP A 30 -0.07 -17.53 -2.23
N THR A 31 0.24 -16.48 -2.98
CA THR A 31 -0.08 -15.08 -2.74
C THR A 31 -1.58 -14.76 -2.68
N GLU A 32 -2.45 -15.35 -3.51
CA GLU A 32 -3.89 -15.05 -3.49
C GLU A 32 -4.59 -15.65 -2.26
N VAL A 33 -4.19 -16.87 -1.88
CA VAL A 33 -4.63 -17.52 -0.64
C VAL A 33 -4.18 -16.72 0.59
N LYS A 34 -2.93 -16.23 0.60
CA LYS A 34 -2.41 -15.36 1.66
C LYS A 34 -3.17 -14.03 1.76
N LYS A 35 -3.57 -13.43 0.64
CA LYS A 35 -4.37 -12.19 0.65
C LYS A 35 -5.74 -12.42 1.28
N THR A 36 -6.47 -13.44 0.82
CA THR A 36 -7.78 -13.79 1.40
C THR A 36 -7.67 -14.08 2.90
N TYR A 37 -6.63 -14.83 3.30
CA TYR A 37 -6.37 -15.11 4.71
C TYR A 37 -6.11 -13.85 5.55
N LEU A 38 -5.31 -12.90 5.04
CA LEU A 38 -5.06 -11.63 5.74
C LEU A 38 -6.33 -10.76 5.82
N GLU A 39 -7.16 -10.80 4.78
CA GLU A 39 -8.47 -10.13 4.79
C GLU A 39 -9.40 -10.71 5.86
N ASP A 40 -9.47 -12.04 5.96
CA ASP A 40 -10.29 -12.71 6.96
C ASP A 40 -9.78 -12.44 8.39
N ILE A 41 -8.45 -12.45 8.62
CA ILE A 41 -7.87 -12.05 9.91
C ILE A 41 -8.22 -10.60 10.25
N PHE A 42 -8.10 -9.70 9.27
CA PHE A 42 -8.41 -8.29 9.48
C PHE A 42 -9.87 -8.11 9.87
N ILE A 43 -10.79 -8.76 9.15
CA ILE A 43 -12.22 -8.72 9.43
C ILE A 43 -12.50 -9.26 10.83
N TRP A 44 -12.00 -10.44 11.13
CA TRP A 44 -12.17 -11.07 12.44
C TRP A 44 -11.67 -10.17 13.58
N ARG A 45 -10.47 -9.62 13.43
CA ARG A 45 -9.89 -8.75 14.46
C ARG A 45 -10.68 -7.45 14.64
N MET A 46 -11.19 -6.87 13.56
CA MET A 46 -12.03 -5.68 13.61
C MET A 46 -13.38 -5.96 14.25
N SER A 47 -14.02 -7.09 13.93
CA SER A 47 -15.27 -7.53 14.55
C SER A 47 -15.14 -7.68 16.07
N ASP A 48 -14.05 -8.32 16.52
CA ASP A 48 -13.74 -8.57 17.93
C ASP A 48 -13.49 -7.26 18.69
N GLU A 49 -12.56 -6.42 18.21
CA GLU A 49 -12.17 -5.17 18.89
C GLU A 49 -13.30 -4.14 18.94
N LEU A 50 -14.10 -4.04 17.88
CA LEU A 50 -15.21 -3.09 17.79
C LEU A 50 -16.51 -3.63 18.41
N LYS A 51 -16.48 -4.89 18.86
CA LYS A 51 -17.63 -5.63 19.39
C LYS A 51 -18.83 -5.44 18.48
N LEU A 52 -18.66 -5.81 17.20
CA LEU A 52 -19.71 -5.68 16.20
C LEU A 52 -20.84 -6.67 16.51
N SER A 53 -22.08 -6.25 16.25
CA SER A 53 -23.20 -7.18 16.24
C SER A 53 -23.08 -8.09 15.02
N THR A 54 -23.73 -9.25 15.03
CA THR A 54 -23.75 -10.16 13.87
C THR A 54 -24.25 -9.46 12.59
N HIS A 55 -25.21 -8.53 12.73
CA HIS A 55 -25.70 -7.72 11.63
C HIS A 55 -24.61 -6.78 11.09
N ASP A 56 -23.94 -6.04 11.97
CA ASP A 56 -22.94 -5.05 11.57
C ASP A 56 -21.67 -5.70 11.05
N GLU A 57 -21.28 -6.86 11.59
CA GLU A 57 -20.16 -7.67 11.12
C GLU A 57 -20.38 -8.15 9.68
N ARG A 58 -21.60 -8.58 9.35
CA ARG A 58 -21.94 -8.96 7.97
C ARG A 58 -21.81 -7.78 7.01
N GLN A 59 -22.37 -6.63 7.38
CA GLN A 59 -22.27 -5.43 6.56
C GLN A 59 -20.83 -4.93 6.42
N PHE A 60 -20.05 -4.99 7.51
CA PHE A 60 -18.64 -4.65 7.51
C PHE A 60 -17.84 -5.55 6.57
N THR A 61 -18.06 -6.86 6.65
CA THR A 61 -17.45 -7.88 5.77
C THR A 61 -17.76 -7.60 4.30
N ASP A 62 -19.02 -7.33 3.99
CA ASP A 62 -19.45 -7.03 2.61
C ASP A 62 -18.79 -5.77 2.06
N ILE A 63 -18.71 -4.70 2.88
CA ILE A 63 -18.02 -3.46 2.51
C ILE A 63 -16.53 -3.76 2.25
N GLN A 64 -15.86 -4.48 3.15
CA GLN A 64 -14.43 -4.75 3.04
C GLN A 64 -14.09 -5.61 1.82
N LYS A 65 -14.84 -6.71 1.60
CA LYS A 65 -14.65 -7.59 0.45
C LYS A 65 -14.90 -6.87 -0.88
N ASN A 66 -15.94 -6.05 -0.96
CA ASN A 66 -16.23 -5.25 -2.15
C ASN A 66 -15.13 -4.22 -2.44
N LEU A 67 -14.64 -3.54 -1.41
CA LEU A 67 -13.53 -2.59 -1.53
C LEU A 67 -12.25 -3.29 -2.00
N ASN A 68 -11.89 -4.43 -1.41
CA ASN A 68 -10.70 -5.18 -1.79
C ASN A 68 -10.79 -5.72 -3.22
N LYS A 69 -11.97 -6.23 -3.63
CA LYS A 69 -12.22 -6.64 -5.01
C LYS A 69 -12.02 -5.48 -5.99
N LYS A 70 -12.60 -4.31 -5.70
CA LYS A 70 -12.44 -3.10 -6.54
C LYS A 70 -10.99 -2.60 -6.58
N LYS A 71 -10.29 -2.61 -5.44
CA LYS A 71 -8.86 -2.25 -5.36
C LYS A 71 -8.02 -3.19 -6.20
N SER A 72 -8.26 -4.50 -6.10
CA SER A 72 -7.56 -5.53 -6.88
C SER A 72 -7.78 -5.33 -8.39
N GLU A 73 -9.03 -5.14 -8.80
CA GLU A 73 -9.39 -4.90 -10.21
C GLU A 73 -8.74 -3.63 -10.77
N LEU A 74 -8.85 -2.50 -10.07
CA LEU A 74 -8.22 -1.25 -10.49
C LEU A 74 -6.69 -1.37 -10.52
N ASN A 75 -6.07 -2.10 -9.58
CA ASN A 75 -4.64 -2.34 -9.61
C ASN A 75 -4.20 -3.15 -10.84
N LYS A 76 -4.97 -4.16 -11.25
CA LYS A 76 -4.71 -4.91 -12.49
C LYS A 76 -4.78 -3.98 -13.70
N GLN A 77 -5.84 -3.18 -13.82
CA GLN A 77 -6.00 -2.21 -14.91
C GLN A 77 -4.87 -1.15 -14.92
N ILE A 78 -4.43 -0.69 -13.75
CA ILE A 78 -3.30 0.22 -13.58
C ILE A 78 -1.98 -0.42 -14.05
N GLN A 79 -1.75 -1.70 -13.74
CA GLN A 79 -0.55 -2.42 -14.20
C GLN A 79 -0.58 -2.59 -15.72
N GLU A 80 -1.71 -3.04 -16.28
CA GLU A 80 -1.89 -3.22 -17.73
C GLU A 80 -1.68 -1.92 -18.49
N ILE A 81 -2.28 -0.82 -18.04
CA ILE A 81 -2.13 0.46 -18.73
C ILE A 81 -0.71 1.03 -18.58
N THR A 82 0.01 0.71 -17.50
CA THR A 82 1.42 1.10 -17.34
C THR A 82 2.30 0.39 -18.38
N LEU A 83 2.02 -0.88 -18.69
CA LEU A 83 2.68 -1.60 -19.79
C LEU A 83 2.34 -0.96 -21.15
N GLN A 84 1.07 -0.60 -21.36
CA GLN A 84 0.64 0.10 -22.59
C GLN A 84 1.36 1.44 -22.78
N ILE A 85 1.52 2.24 -21.71
CA ILE A 85 2.28 3.50 -21.74
C ILE A 85 3.72 3.26 -22.20
N ALA A 86 4.38 2.22 -21.66
CA ALA A 86 5.76 1.89 -22.02
C ALA A 86 5.90 1.45 -23.49
N GLU A 87 4.88 0.83 -24.06
CA GLU A 87 4.86 0.42 -25.47
C GLU A 87 4.49 1.58 -26.42
N GLU A 88 3.47 2.37 -26.08
CA GLU A 88 2.96 3.47 -26.90
C GLU A 88 3.90 4.67 -26.91
N GLY A 89 4.61 4.91 -25.80
CA GLY A 89 5.62 5.96 -25.71
C GLY A 89 6.78 5.80 -26.71
N LYS A 90 6.96 4.60 -27.27
CA LYS A 90 7.94 4.33 -28.34
C LYS A 90 7.39 4.57 -29.75
N LYS A 91 6.07 4.71 -29.91
CA LYS A 91 5.38 4.62 -31.22
C LYS A 91 4.68 5.91 -31.62
N SER A 92 3.94 6.57 -30.72
CA SER A 92 3.12 7.74 -31.09
C SER A 92 2.75 8.62 -29.89
N ALA A 93 3.04 9.92 -29.98
CA ALA A 93 2.70 10.91 -28.96
C ALA A 93 1.18 11.05 -28.74
N ASN A 94 0.38 11.08 -29.82
CA ASN A 94 -1.08 11.24 -29.69
C ASN A 94 -1.75 10.03 -29.01
N LYS A 95 -1.26 8.81 -29.24
CA LYS A 95 -1.76 7.61 -28.54
C LYS A 95 -1.35 7.60 -27.08
N LEU A 96 -0.10 7.98 -26.81
CA LEU A 96 0.42 8.15 -25.45
C LEU A 96 -0.44 9.11 -24.63
N ASP A 97 -0.79 10.28 -25.17
CA ASP A 97 -1.65 11.25 -24.47
C ASP A 97 -3.02 10.67 -24.11
N ALA A 98 -3.68 9.95 -25.03
CA ALA A 98 -4.95 9.30 -24.77
C ALA A 98 -4.84 8.24 -23.66
N THR A 99 -3.74 7.49 -23.63
CA THR A 99 -3.48 6.47 -22.60
C THR A 99 -3.13 7.08 -21.25
N LEU A 100 -2.40 8.19 -21.21
CA LEU A 100 -2.15 8.96 -19.99
C LEU A 100 -3.44 9.52 -19.37
N VAL A 101 -4.40 9.97 -20.19
CA VAL A 101 -5.73 10.40 -19.72
C VAL A 101 -6.48 9.24 -19.04
N LYS A 102 -6.46 8.05 -19.66
CA LYS A 102 -7.05 6.84 -19.07
C LYS A 102 -6.36 6.44 -17.77
N TYR A 103 -5.04 6.50 -17.71
CA TYR A 103 -4.26 6.21 -16.51
C TYR A 103 -4.62 7.16 -15.36
N ARG A 104 -4.70 8.47 -15.64
CA ARG A 104 -5.15 9.47 -14.66
C ARG A 104 -6.56 9.15 -14.13
N LYS A 105 -7.48 8.72 -14.99
CA LYS A 105 -8.84 8.32 -14.58
C LYS A 105 -8.81 7.12 -13.64
N LEU A 106 -8.01 6.09 -13.94
CA LEU A 106 -7.86 4.91 -13.09
C LEU A 106 -7.27 5.27 -11.72
N LEU A 107 -6.23 6.11 -11.67
CA LEU A 107 -5.67 6.59 -10.41
C LEU A 107 -6.69 7.38 -9.59
N THR A 108 -7.51 8.21 -10.24
CA THR A 108 -8.58 8.96 -9.57
C THR A 108 -9.60 8.02 -8.94
N GLN A 109 -10.04 7.01 -9.69
CA GLN A 109 -10.97 5.99 -9.19
C GLN A 109 -10.37 5.19 -8.04
N TYR A 110 -9.08 4.83 -8.12
CA TYR A 110 -8.37 4.12 -7.07
C TYR A 110 -8.34 4.92 -5.76
N ASN A 111 -7.99 6.21 -5.85
CA ASN A 111 -7.94 7.11 -4.69
C ASN A 111 -9.33 7.35 -4.09
N GLN A 112 -10.38 7.42 -4.92
CA GLN A 112 -11.76 7.56 -4.45
C GLN A 112 -12.21 6.37 -3.59
N LEU A 113 -11.63 5.18 -3.74
CA LEU A 113 -11.96 4.03 -2.89
C LEU A 113 -11.65 4.30 -1.41
N SER A 114 -10.60 5.07 -1.10
CA SER A 114 -10.29 5.44 0.29
C SER A 114 -11.34 6.35 0.91
N THR A 115 -11.89 7.30 0.14
CA THR A 115 -12.99 8.15 0.59
C THR A 115 -14.27 7.35 0.76
N ASN A 116 -14.59 6.48 -0.20
CA ASN A 116 -15.77 5.60 -0.12
C ASN A 116 -15.70 4.66 1.09
N GLU A 117 -14.50 4.14 1.39
CA GLU A 117 -14.25 3.34 2.59
C GLU A 117 -14.53 4.14 3.87
N PHE A 118 -13.99 5.36 3.97
CA PHE A 118 -14.25 6.25 5.09
C PHE A 118 -15.74 6.46 5.30
N ASP A 119 -16.47 6.87 4.27
CA ASP A 119 -17.89 7.21 4.38
C ASP A 119 -18.76 5.98 4.70
N SER A 120 -18.49 4.85 4.05
CA SER A 120 -19.28 3.62 4.22
C SER A 120 -19.10 3.04 5.63
N ILE A 121 -17.85 2.96 6.12
CA ILE A 121 -17.57 2.41 7.44
C ILE A 121 -18.00 3.38 8.54
N LYS A 122 -17.83 4.70 8.37
CA LYS A 122 -18.35 5.70 9.31
C LYS A 122 -19.87 5.66 9.42
N LYS A 123 -20.57 5.48 8.29
CA LYS A 123 -22.03 5.34 8.26
C LYS A 123 -22.49 4.08 9.00
N LEU A 124 -21.78 2.96 8.83
CA LEU A 124 -22.08 1.69 9.50
C LEU A 124 -21.86 1.77 11.01
N LEU A 125 -20.69 2.27 11.43
CA LEU A 125 -20.24 2.17 12.83
C LEU A 125 -20.64 3.37 13.70
N GLY A 126 -20.95 4.51 13.07
CA GLY A 126 -21.08 5.80 13.75
C GLY A 126 -19.72 6.36 14.20
N ALA A 127 -19.70 7.64 14.59
CA ALA A 127 -18.45 8.39 14.78
C ALA A 127 -17.50 7.79 15.85
N LYS A 128 -18.04 7.32 16.98
CA LYS A 128 -17.22 6.82 18.11
C LYS A 128 -16.51 5.50 17.76
N LYS A 129 -17.25 4.50 17.26
CA LYS A 129 -16.66 3.22 16.84
C LYS A 129 -15.80 3.40 15.59
N PHE A 130 -16.13 4.33 14.71
CA PHE A 130 -15.28 4.66 13.56
C PHE A 130 -13.91 5.22 13.96
N ALA A 131 -13.85 6.10 14.98
CA ALA A 131 -12.57 6.57 15.50
C ALA A 131 -11.72 5.41 16.07
N GLN A 132 -12.35 4.47 16.78
CA GLN A 132 -11.69 3.25 17.26
C GLN A 132 -11.18 2.39 16.09
N TYR A 133 -12.01 2.19 15.06
CA TYR A 133 -11.63 1.49 13.83
C TYR A 133 -10.36 2.09 13.21
N LEU A 134 -10.26 3.42 13.10
CA LEU A 134 -9.07 4.07 12.54
C LEU A 134 -7.81 3.80 13.38
N ASN A 135 -7.93 3.83 14.70
CA ASN A 135 -6.81 3.52 15.59
C ASN A 135 -6.36 2.06 15.44
N ILE A 136 -7.29 1.11 15.52
CA ILE A 136 -7.00 -0.33 15.37
C ILE A 136 -6.38 -0.61 14.00
N LYS A 137 -6.93 -0.01 12.94
CA LYS A 137 -6.39 -0.15 11.58
C LYS A 137 -4.95 0.36 11.48
N SER A 138 -4.65 1.49 12.10
CA SER A 138 -3.30 2.05 12.14
C SER A 138 -2.33 1.12 12.89
N GLU A 139 -2.74 0.59 14.04
CA GLU A 139 -1.94 -0.36 14.81
C GLU A 139 -1.66 -1.65 14.04
N LEU A 140 -2.67 -2.23 13.39
CA LEU A 140 -2.53 -3.42 12.56
C LEU A 140 -1.57 -3.15 11.40
N ASN A 141 -1.71 -2.01 10.72
CA ASN A 141 -0.78 -1.63 9.65
C ASN A 141 0.66 -1.51 10.14
N ASN A 142 0.87 -0.93 11.32
CA ASN A 142 2.21 -0.80 11.89
C ASN A 142 2.80 -2.16 12.28
N LYS A 143 1.98 -3.06 12.86
CA LYS A 143 2.39 -4.44 13.16
C LYS A 143 2.76 -5.20 11.89
N VAL A 144 1.92 -5.14 10.86
CA VAL A 144 2.18 -5.80 9.56
C VAL A 144 3.46 -5.26 8.92
N LYS A 145 3.68 -3.93 8.92
CA LYS A 145 4.93 -3.35 8.44
C LYS A 145 6.15 -3.86 9.23
N SER A 146 6.06 -3.89 10.56
CA SER A 146 7.14 -4.38 11.42
C SER A 146 7.50 -5.84 11.11
N LEU A 147 6.50 -6.68 10.88
CA LEU A 147 6.70 -8.10 10.54
C LEU A 147 7.29 -8.27 9.13
N LEU A 148 6.87 -7.44 8.16
CA LEU A 148 7.35 -7.51 6.77
C LEU A 148 8.74 -6.90 6.58
N VAL A 149 9.07 -5.84 7.32
CA VAL A 149 10.41 -5.22 7.29
C VAL A 149 11.43 -6.07 8.05
N GLY A 150 10.95 -6.92 8.97
CA GLY A 150 11.76 -7.78 9.82
C GLY A 150 12.52 -6.98 10.88
N GLU A 151 12.79 -7.61 12.01
CA GLU A 151 13.81 -7.20 12.98
C GLU A 151 15.20 -7.16 12.31
N LYS A 152 15.45 -6.19 11.44
CA LYS A 152 16.79 -5.97 10.86
C LYS A 152 17.75 -5.23 11.78
N ASP A 153 17.31 -4.81 12.97
CA ASP A 153 18.11 -4.05 13.93
C ASP A 153 18.09 -4.64 15.35
N LYS A 154 18.43 -5.93 15.46
CA LYS A 154 19.19 -6.43 16.62
C LYS A 154 20.42 -7.18 16.13
N LYS A 155 21.25 -6.51 15.33
CA LYS A 155 22.66 -6.85 15.26
C LYS A 155 23.36 -6.06 16.35
N GLU A 156 23.97 -6.79 17.26
CA GLU A 156 24.95 -6.30 18.21
C GLU A 156 25.86 -5.26 17.58
N SER A 157 26.16 -4.24 18.37
CA SER A 157 27.23 -3.29 18.14
C SER A 157 28.55 -3.99 17.79
N VAL A 158 28.84 -4.11 16.49
CA VAL A 158 30.20 -4.39 16.02
C VAL A 158 30.92 -3.03 15.96
N PRO A 159 32.02 -2.82 16.71
CA PRO A 159 32.70 -1.55 16.74
C PRO A 159 33.27 -1.22 15.35
N SER A 160 33.00 0.00 14.88
CA SER A 160 33.49 0.52 13.61
C SER A 160 35.01 0.69 13.66
N ASN A 161 35.75 -0.27 13.12
CA ASN A 161 37.13 -0.08 12.70
C ASN A 161 37.24 -0.45 11.22
N LEU A 162 36.77 0.45 10.35
CA LEU A 162 37.23 0.48 8.97
C LEU A 162 38.30 1.57 8.89
N PRO A 163 39.51 1.25 8.38
CA PRO A 163 40.55 2.25 8.22
C PRO A 163 40.11 3.32 7.20
N PRO A 164 40.48 4.60 7.42
CA PRO A 164 40.06 5.69 6.56
C PRO A 164 40.56 5.49 5.11
N PRO A 165 39.77 5.92 4.11
CA PRO A 165 40.09 5.72 2.70
C PRO A 165 41.40 6.41 2.34
N LYS A 166 42.31 5.66 1.69
CA LYS A 166 43.54 6.21 1.11
C LYS A 166 43.18 7.13 -0.05
N ILE A 167 43.51 8.42 0.09
CA ILE A 167 43.47 9.39 -1.00
C ILE A 167 44.59 9.01 -1.98
N ILE A 168 44.23 8.57 -3.18
CA ILE A 168 45.17 8.42 -4.29
C ILE A 168 45.31 9.81 -4.91
N ILE A 169 46.47 10.45 -4.71
CA ILE A 169 46.81 11.71 -5.38
C ILE A 169 47.42 11.33 -6.74
N GLU A 170 46.69 11.58 -7.82
CA GLU A 170 47.24 11.52 -9.17
C GLU A 170 48.20 12.70 -9.34
N LYS A 171 49.50 12.40 -9.39
CA LYS A 171 50.52 13.40 -9.72
C LYS A 171 50.51 13.57 -11.24
N ASN A 172 49.83 14.61 -11.72
CA ASN A 172 50.01 15.09 -13.08
C ASN A 172 51.47 15.56 -13.23
N GLU A 173 52.29 14.74 -13.87
CA GLU A 173 53.58 15.18 -14.38
C GLU A 173 53.31 16.05 -15.62
N ILE A 174 53.52 17.35 -15.45
CA ILE A 174 53.71 18.29 -16.55
C ILE A 174 55.21 18.35 -16.81
N ASN A 175 55.55 18.12 -18.08
CA ASN A 175 56.86 18.09 -18.77
C ASN A 175 57.58 16.74 -18.85
#